data_AF-A0A534AJX5-F1
#
_entry.id   AF-A0A534AJX5-F1
#
_cell.length_a   1.000
_cell.length_b   1.000
_cell.length_c   1.000
_cell.angle_alpha   90.00
_cell.angle_beta   90.00
_cell.angle_gamma   90.00
#
_symmetry.space_group_name_H-M   'P 1'
#
loop_
_entity.id
_entity.type
_entity.pdbx_description
1 polymer ?
#
loop_
_entity_poly.entity_id
_entity_poly.type
_entity_poly.pdbx_seq_one_letter_code
_entity_poly.pdbx_strand_id
1 'polypeptide(L)'
;MTASTRTGTLDLSSNAIIVLERRYLVKDDQGRPVERPEDLFWRVARTIAEPDRAYGASDKAVEGIAETFFELMATRAWMPNSPTLMNAGRPLGQLSACFVLPVD
;
A
#
# COMPACT_ATOMS: atom_id res chain seq x y z
N MET A 1 -9.37 24.51 -12.64
CA MET A 1 -8.91 24.52 -11.24
C MET A 1 -9.97 23.83 -10.41
N THR A 2 -9.92 22.51 -10.31
CA THR A 2 -10.87 21.72 -9.51
C THR A 2 -10.32 21.59 -8.10
N ALA A 3 -11.10 22.07 -7.13
CA ALA A 3 -10.75 22.10 -5.72
C ALA A 3 -10.42 20.68 -5.23
N SER A 4 -9.17 20.50 -4.76
CA SER A 4 -8.77 19.31 -3.99
C SER A 4 -9.51 19.36 -2.66
N THR A 5 -10.56 18.55 -2.54
CA THR A 5 -11.23 18.26 -1.27
C THR A 5 -10.30 17.43 -0.40
N ARG A 6 -9.50 18.13 0.43
CA ARG A 6 -8.65 17.54 1.46
C ARG A 6 -9.53 16.86 2.50
N THR A 7 -9.54 15.53 2.46
CA THR A 7 -10.21 14.69 3.45
C THR A 7 -9.12 13.86 4.13
N GLY A 8 -8.46 14.42 5.14
CA GLY A 8 -7.44 13.75 5.97
C GLY A 8 -6.13 13.36 5.26
N THR A 9 -5.02 13.99 5.66
CA THR A 9 -3.59 13.64 5.44
C THR A 9 -3.05 13.41 4.01
N LEU A 10 -3.84 12.93 3.04
CA LEU A 10 -3.39 12.59 1.68
C LEU A 10 -4.03 13.49 0.60
N ASP A 11 -3.22 14.10 -0.26
CA ASP A 11 -3.69 14.89 -1.41
C ASP A 11 -4.01 14.00 -2.62
N LEU A 12 -5.14 13.28 -2.53
CA LEU A 12 -5.64 12.39 -3.57
C LEU A 12 -6.76 13.04 -4.39
N SER A 13 -6.73 12.84 -5.70
CA SER A 13 -7.83 13.27 -6.57
C SER A 13 -9.05 12.35 -6.39
N SER A 14 -10.25 12.84 -6.71
CA SER A 14 -11.48 12.04 -6.68
C SER A 14 -11.36 10.76 -7.52
N ASN A 15 -10.69 10.83 -8.67
CA ASN A 15 -10.45 9.64 -9.50
C ASN A 15 -9.50 8.64 -8.84
N ALA A 16 -8.45 9.10 -8.16
CA ALA A 16 -7.56 8.22 -7.42
C ALA A 16 -8.32 7.48 -6.31
N ILE A 17 -9.16 8.20 -5.55
CA ILE A 17 -10.01 7.61 -4.51
C ILE A 17 -10.92 6.51 -5.10
N ILE A 18 -11.62 6.81 -6.20
CA ILE A 18 -12.47 5.83 -6.89
C ILE A 18 -11.68 4.58 -7.31
N VAL A 19 -10.47 4.74 -7.83
CA VAL A 19 -9.62 3.61 -8.25
C VAL A 19 -9.17 2.79 -7.05
N LEU A 20 -8.78 3.43 -5.94
CA LEU A 20 -8.40 2.76 -4.70
C LEU A 20 -9.55 1.93 -4.14
N GLU A 21 -10.73 2.52 -3.98
CA GLU A 21 -11.93 1.83 -3.50
C GLU A 21 -12.33 0.64 -4.37
N ARG A 22 -12.22 0.78 -5.69
CA ARG A 22 -12.62 -0.29 -6.60
C ARG A 22 -11.64 -1.45 -6.61
N ARG A 23 -10.34 -1.21 -6.50
CA ARG A 23 -9.31 -2.21 -6.83
C ARG A 23 -8.34 -2.60 -5.70
N TYR A 24 -8.10 -1.71 -4.74
CA TYR A 24 -6.94 -1.84 -3.85
C TYR A 24 -7.30 -1.93 -2.38
N LEU A 25 -8.34 -1.20 -1.94
CA LEU A 25 -8.79 -1.23 -0.55
C LEU A 25 -9.32 -2.62 -0.21
N VAL A 26 -8.99 -3.10 1.00
CA VAL A 26 -9.60 -4.32 1.55
C VAL A 26 -11.11 -4.13 1.62
N LYS A 27 -11.84 -5.19 1.26
CA LYS A 27 -13.29 -5.24 1.25
C LYS A 27 -13.79 -6.32 2.19
N ASP A 28 -14.96 -6.09 2.76
CA ASP A 28 -15.71 -7.12 3.49
C ASP A 28 -16.32 -8.16 2.52
N ASP A 29 -17.00 -9.15 3.09
CA ASP A 29 -17.67 -10.21 2.35
C ASP A 29 -18.84 -9.70 1.48
N GLN A 30 -19.29 -8.46 1.69
CA GLN A 30 -20.31 -7.78 0.88
C GLN A 30 -19.68 -6.92 -0.23
N GLY A 31 -18.35 -6.93 -0.36
CA GLY A 31 -17.62 -6.15 -1.36
C GLY A 31 -17.49 -4.66 -1.03
N ARG A 32 -17.82 -4.24 0.20
CA ARG A 32 -17.71 -2.85 0.64
C ARG A 32 -16.30 -2.58 1.14
N PRO A 33 -15.65 -1.46 0.75
CA PRO A 33 -14.36 -1.09 1.30
C PRO A 33 -14.43 -0.92 2.82
N VAL A 34 -13.53 -1.58 3.54
CA VAL A 34 -13.36 -1.47 5.01
C VAL A 34 -12.01 -0.88 5.41
N GLU A 35 -11.25 -0.43 4.42
CA GLU A 35 -9.93 0.17 4.56
C GLU A 35 -9.98 1.56 3.90
N ARG A 36 -9.33 2.57 4.50
CA ARG A 36 -9.16 3.90 3.87
C ARG A 36 -7.83 3.95 3.09
N PRO A 37 -7.63 4.89 2.15
CA PRO A 37 -6.36 5.05 1.44
C PRO A 37 -5.12 5.15 2.35
N GLU A 38 -5.24 5.85 3.47
CA GLU A 38 -4.16 5.97 4.47
C GLU A 38 -3.84 4.64 5.14
N ASP A 39 -4.86 3.84 5.45
CA ASP A 39 -4.69 2.52 6.04
C ASP A 39 -4.01 1.54 5.05
N LEU A 40 -4.38 1.62 3.76
CA LEU A 40 -3.71 0.88 2.68
C LEU A 40 -2.22 1.22 2.63
N PHE A 41 -1.86 2.50 2.66
CA PHE A 41 -0.45 2.91 2.60
C PHE A 41 0.31 2.46 3.84
N TRP A 42 -0.27 2.54 5.03
CA TRP A 42 0.34 2.02 6.26
C TRP A 42 0.51 0.49 6.23
N ARG A 43 -0.51 -0.25 5.78
CA ARG A 43 -0.42 -1.70 5.62
C ARG A 43 0.73 -2.07 4.70
N VAL A 44 0.83 -1.43 3.54
CA VAL A 44 1.89 -1.67 2.56
C VAL A 44 3.25 -1.31 3.15
N ALA A 45 3.40 -0.12 3.72
CA ALA A 45 4.65 0.37 4.28
C ALA A 45 5.20 -0.56 5.37
N ARG A 46 4.37 -0.93 6.35
CA ARG A 46 4.76 -1.84 7.43
C ARG A 46 5.08 -3.25 6.92
N THR A 47 4.34 -3.75 5.93
CA THR A 47 4.63 -5.06 5.33
C THR A 47 6.00 -5.09 4.66
N ILE A 48 6.40 -4.01 3.98
CA ILE A 48 7.67 -3.95 3.25
C ILE A 48 8.84 -3.65 4.20
N ALA A 49 8.60 -2.94 5.31
CA ALA A 49 9.62 -2.66 6.32
C ALA A 49 9.91 -3.85 7.25
N GLU A 50 8.91 -4.69 7.55
CA GLU A 50 9.04 -5.81 8.50
C GLU A 50 10.20 -6.78 8.23
N PRO A 51 10.53 -7.17 6.98
CA PRO A 51 11.65 -8.06 6.70
C PRO A 51 13.00 -7.60 7.28
N ASP A 52 13.24 -6.30 7.46
CA ASP A 52 14.49 -5.77 8.01
C ASP A 52 14.75 -6.24 9.45
N ARG A 53 13.70 -6.61 10.18
CA ARG A 53 13.83 -7.23 11.51
C ARG A 53 14.68 -8.50 11.46
N ALA A 54 14.50 -9.32 10.43
CA ALA A 54 15.28 -10.55 10.23
C ALA A 54 16.77 -10.27 9.95
N TYR A 55 17.11 -9.03 9.59
CA TYR A 55 18.47 -8.56 9.35
C TYR A 55 19.03 -7.71 10.51
N GLY A 56 18.39 -7.74 11.68
CA GLY A 56 18.90 -7.13 12.92
C GLY A 56 18.41 -5.70 13.17
N ALA A 57 17.43 -5.20 12.41
CA ALA A 57 16.79 -3.93 12.71
C ALA A 57 16.00 -4.00 14.04
N SER A 58 16.12 -2.97 14.87
CA SER A 58 15.26 -2.80 16.06
C SER A 58 13.83 -2.43 15.67
N ASP A 59 12.87 -2.62 16.59
CA ASP A 59 11.47 -2.18 16.39
C ASP A 59 11.36 -0.72 15.93
N LYS A 60 12.14 0.16 16.57
CA LYS A 60 12.18 1.57 16.23
C LYS A 60 12.71 1.82 14.82
N ALA A 61 13.70 1.03 14.38
CA ALA A 61 14.25 1.14 13.04
C ALA A 61 13.24 0.66 11.98
N VAL A 62 12.55 -0.45 12.24
CA VAL A 62 11.49 -0.97 11.36
C VAL A 62 10.36 0.04 11.20
N GLU A 63 9.87 0.64 12.30
CA GLU A 63 8.80 1.64 12.21
C GLU A 63 9.27 2.91 11.49
N GLY A 64 10.50 3.37 11.70
CA GLY A 64 11.06 4.51 10.97
C GLY A 64 11.20 4.27 9.45
N ILE A 65 11.47 3.03 9.05
CA ILE A 65 11.48 2.64 7.63
C ILE A 65 10.05 2.59 7.07
N ALA A 66 9.09 2.09 7.85
CA ALA A 66 7.67 2.11 7.47
C ALA A 66 7.17 3.57 7.30
N GLU A 67 7.49 4.47 8.21
CA GLU A 67 7.20 5.91 8.07
C GLU A 67 7.76 6.48 6.76
N THR A 68 9.01 6.14 6.42
CA THR A 68 9.65 6.57 5.18
C THR A 68 8.88 6.07 3.94
N PHE A 69 8.50 4.79 3.89
CA PHE A 69 7.72 4.24 2.79
C PHE A 69 6.32 4.85 2.70
N PHE A 70 5.67 5.10 3.84
CA PHE A 70 4.38 5.77 3.89
C PHE A 70 4.47 7.16 3.25
N GLU A 71 5.44 7.99 3.66
CA GLU A 71 5.62 9.34 3.12
C GLU A 71 5.89 9.35 1.61
N LEU A 72 6.70 8.39 1.13
CA LEU A 72 6.97 8.24 -0.30
C LEU A 72 5.70 7.94 -1.11
N MET A 73 4.81 7.08 -0.59
CA MET A 73 3.51 6.79 -1.23
C MET A 73 2.52 7.95 -1.07
N ALA A 74 2.47 8.58 0.11
CA ALA A 74 1.59 9.70 0.41
C ALA A 74 1.85 10.92 -0.49
N THR A 75 3.12 11.21 -0.75
CA THR A 75 3.57 12.27 -1.66
C THR A 75 3.57 11.84 -3.13
N ARG A 76 3.34 10.55 -3.41
CA ARG A 76 3.45 9.92 -4.74
C ARG A 76 4.84 10.06 -5.37
N ALA A 77 5.87 10.27 -4.56
CA ALA A 77 7.27 10.26 -5.01
C ALA A 77 7.69 8.84 -5.44
N TRP A 78 7.07 7.82 -4.86
CA TRP A 78 7.24 6.43 -5.25
C TRP A 78 5.97 5.63 -4.98
N MET A 79 5.70 4.63 -5.81
CA MET A 79 4.60 3.68 -5.64
C MET A 79 5.07 2.28 -6.02
N PRO A 80 4.71 1.23 -5.26
CA PRO A 80 4.99 -0.13 -5.68
C PRO A 80 4.01 -0.57 -6.78
N ASN A 81 4.26 -1.74 -7.36
CA ASN A 81 3.38 -2.32 -8.37
C ASN A 81 1.99 -2.71 -7.78
N SER A 82 1.04 -3.04 -8.67
CA SER A 82 -0.33 -3.37 -8.25
C SER A 82 -0.43 -4.57 -7.29
N PRO A 83 0.24 -5.72 -7.52
CA PRO A 83 0.22 -6.83 -6.56
C PRO A 83 0.66 -6.45 -5.16
N THR A 84 1.67 -5.58 -5.02
CA THR A 84 2.10 -5.12 -3.69
C THR A 84 0.99 -4.34 -2.98
N LEU A 85 0.33 -3.40 -3.66
CA LEU A 85 -0.80 -2.66 -3.08
C LEU A 85 -1.98 -3.59 -2.70
N MET A 86 -2.27 -4.56 -3.57
CA MET A 86 -3.40 -5.48 -3.43
C MET A 86 -3.21 -6.54 -2.35
N ASN A 87 -1.97 -7.00 -2.12
CA ASN A 87 -1.68 -8.23 -1.38
C ASN A 87 -0.77 -8.06 -0.16
N ALA A 88 -0.06 -6.94 0.00
CA ALA A 88 0.77 -6.70 1.18
C ALA A 88 -0.06 -6.83 2.47
N GLY A 89 0.42 -7.59 3.45
CA GLY A 89 -0.28 -7.81 4.72
C GLY A 89 -1.53 -8.68 4.61
N ARG A 90 -1.76 -9.35 3.47
CA ARG A 90 -2.91 -10.25 3.25
C ARG A 90 -2.47 -11.71 3.11
N PRO A 91 -3.38 -12.69 3.34
CA PRO A 91 -3.03 -14.11 3.36
C PRO A 91 -2.32 -14.65 2.11
N LEU A 92 -2.63 -14.13 0.91
CA LEU A 92 -1.97 -14.56 -0.33
C LEU A 92 -0.49 -14.15 -0.39
N GLY A 93 -0.15 -12.95 0.12
CA GLY A 93 1.25 -12.49 0.26
C GLY A 93 2.08 -12.34 -1.02
N GLN A 94 1.51 -12.49 -2.21
CA GLN A 94 2.24 -12.42 -3.48
C GLN A 94 2.38 -10.96 -3.96
N LEU A 95 3.60 -10.43 -3.97
CA LEU A 95 3.86 -8.98 -4.18
C LEU A 95 4.45 -8.61 -5.56
N SER A 96 4.85 -9.59 -6.36
CA SER A 96 5.51 -9.41 -7.67
C SER A 96 4.52 -9.49 -8.83
N ALA A 97 4.66 -8.63 -9.85
CA ALA A 97 3.76 -8.61 -11.00
C ALA A 97 4.20 -9.49 -12.19
N CYS A 98 5.48 -9.86 -12.25
CA CYS A 98 6.07 -10.47 -13.42
C CYS A 98 6.66 -11.84 -13.07
N PHE A 99 6.35 -12.84 -13.88
CA PHE A 99 6.86 -14.21 -13.78
C PHE A 99 7.25 -14.70 -15.16
N VAL A 100 8.30 -15.50 -15.24
CA VAL A 100 8.71 -16.21 -16.46
C VAL A 100 8.74 -17.69 -16.11
N LEU A 101 8.09 -18.52 -16.94
CA LEU A 101 8.03 -19.97 -16.78
C LEU A 101 8.67 -20.63 -18.02
N PRO A 102 9.45 -21.70 -17.86
CA PRO A 102 9.93 -22.48 -18.99
C PRO A 102 8.78 -23.19 -19.70
N VAL A 103 8.96 -23.48 -21.00
CA VAL A 103 8.07 -24.35 -21.79
C VAL A 103 8.94 -25.44 -22.38
N ASP A 104 8.63 -26.70 -22.04
CA ASP A 104 9.26 -27.89 -22.61
C ASP A 104 8.56 -28.34 -23.89
#